data_AF-A0A531MP99-F1
#
_entry.id   AF-A0A531MP99-F1
#
_cell.length_a   1.000
_cell.length_b   1.000
_cell.length_c   1.000
_cell.angle_alpha   90.00
_cell.angle_beta   90.00
_cell.angle_gamma   90.00
#
_symmetry.space_group_name_H-M   'P 1'
#
loop_
_entity.id
_entity.type
_entity.pdbx_description
1 polymer ?
#
loop_
_entity_poly.entity_id
_entity_poly.type
_entity_poly.pdbx_seq_one_letter_code
_entity_poly.pdbx_strand_id
1 'polypeptide(L)'
;GSASRKIALGGGHHLGVLVLSNFGRPGDLVLPDGRRPDPRRQAEAERGSIMVVLATDVPLEHRQLERVARRTGAGIARLGSFWGNGSGDIAIAFSTGNLIDHDENRDLVPLLALNEARIDILFRAAVEATQEAVLNSMLSADAFTGRAGTHRASLADWLRDQAERR
;
A
#
# COMPACT_ATOMS: atom_id res chain seq x y z
N GLY A 1 7.51 -2.31 3.30
CA GLY A 1 7.41 -3.21 2.14
C GLY A 1 7.14 -2.43 0.87
N SER A 2 7.35 -3.00 -0.31
CA SER A 2 7.13 -2.33 -1.61
C SER A 2 6.59 -3.29 -2.66
N ALA A 3 5.86 -2.76 -3.65
CA ALA A 3 5.41 -3.50 -4.83
C ALA A 3 5.09 -2.54 -5.99
N SER A 4 4.93 -3.06 -7.21
CA SER A 4 4.58 -2.25 -8.38
C SER A 4 3.68 -2.98 -9.37
N ARG A 5 3.07 -2.23 -10.29
CA ARG A 5 2.27 -2.75 -11.41
C ARG A 5 2.66 -2.03 -12.69
N LYS A 6 2.80 -2.80 -13.78
CA LYS A 6 2.88 -2.26 -15.13
C LYS A 6 1.48 -2.01 -15.66
N ILE A 7 1.27 -0.84 -16.24
CA ILE A 7 -0.02 -0.34 -16.73
C ILE A 7 0.00 -0.34 -18.26
N ALA A 8 -0.99 -0.99 -18.87
CA ALA A 8 -1.16 -1.02 -20.32
C ALA A 8 -1.89 0.24 -20.81
N LEU A 9 -1.15 1.34 -20.90
CA LEU A 9 -1.61 2.63 -21.45
C LEU A 9 -0.51 3.16 -22.39
N GLY A 10 -0.86 3.54 -23.63
CA GLY A 10 -0.01 4.35 -24.51
C GLY A 10 1.46 3.91 -24.77
N GLY A 11 1.83 2.64 -24.54
CA GLY A 11 3.22 2.17 -24.66
C GLY A 11 3.79 1.53 -23.39
N GLY A 12 3.08 1.64 -22.26
CA GLY A 12 3.45 1.03 -20.98
C GLY A 12 3.86 2.08 -19.95
N HIS A 13 3.24 1.99 -18.78
CA HIS A 13 3.45 2.87 -17.65
C HIS A 13 3.63 2.04 -16.37
N HIS A 14 3.97 2.69 -15.26
CA HIS A 14 4.19 2.03 -13.98
C HIS A 14 3.49 2.78 -12.85
N LEU A 15 3.08 2.01 -11.86
CA LEU A 15 2.67 2.51 -10.56
C LEU A 15 3.40 1.69 -9.50
N GLY A 16 4.12 2.37 -8.62
CA GLY A 16 4.82 1.79 -7.48
C GLY A 16 4.19 2.23 -6.17
N VAL A 17 4.26 1.35 -5.16
CA VAL A 17 3.82 1.64 -3.80
C VAL A 17 4.90 1.20 -2.82
N LEU A 18 5.28 2.11 -1.92
CA LEU A 18 6.10 1.84 -0.74
C LEU A 18 5.25 2.06 0.51
N VAL A 19 5.34 1.15 1.47
CA VAL A 19 4.61 1.25 2.74
C VAL A 19 5.54 1.16 3.95
N LEU A 20 5.21 1.95 4.96
CA LEU A 20 5.62 1.75 6.35
C LEU A 20 4.41 1.22 7.12
N SER A 21 4.37 -0.08 7.36
CA SER A 21 3.22 -0.77 7.98
C SER A 21 3.42 -0.96 9.48
N ASN A 22 2.51 -0.42 10.29
CA ASN A 22 2.45 -0.60 11.74
C ASN A 22 0.99 -0.65 12.24
N PHE A 23 0.08 -1.23 11.45
CA PHE A 23 -1.37 -1.21 11.67
C PHE A 23 -1.96 -2.62 11.84
N GLY A 24 -3.27 -2.66 12.10
CA GLY A 24 -4.04 -3.90 12.19
C GLY A 24 -4.08 -4.49 13.60
N ARG A 25 -5.13 -5.26 13.89
CA ARG A 25 -5.26 -5.98 15.16
C ARG A 25 -4.84 -7.44 15.00
N PRO A 26 -4.29 -8.05 16.07
CA PRO A 26 -4.08 -9.49 16.11
C PRO A 26 -5.36 -10.25 15.71
N GLY A 27 -5.28 -11.12 14.70
CA GLY A 27 -6.40 -11.95 14.21
C GLY A 27 -7.21 -11.38 13.05
N ASP A 28 -7.04 -10.08 12.72
CA ASP A 28 -7.78 -9.46 11.61
C ASP A 28 -7.16 -9.78 10.24
N LEU A 29 -5.87 -10.16 10.20
CA LEU A 29 -5.15 -10.41 8.96
C LEU A 29 -5.83 -11.51 8.12
N VAL A 30 -6.21 -11.15 6.90
CA VAL A 30 -6.68 -12.09 5.87
C VAL A 30 -5.66 -12.13 4.73
N LEU A 31 -5.10 -13.32 4.48
CA LEU A 31 -4.20 -13.54 3.35
C LEU A 31 -5.00 -13.65 2.03
N PRO A 32 -4.36 -13.43 0.85
CA PRO A 32 -5.05 -13.51 -0.44
C PRO A 32 -5.76 -14.84 -0.72
N ASP A 33 -5.33 -15.93 -0.10
CA ASP A 33 -5.93 -17.26 -0.21
C ASP A 33 -6.99 -17.55 0.88
N GLY A 34 -7.37 -16.54 1.64
CA GLY A 34 -8.39 -16.62 2.70
C GLY A 34 -7.88 -17.13 4.05
N ARG A 35 -6.61 -17.58 4.15
CA ARG A 35 -6.03 -17.98 5.44
C ARG A 35 -5.94 -16.79 6.40
N ARG A 36 -6.09 -17.09 7.69
CA ARG A 36 -6.02 -16.12 8.79
C ARG A 36 -4.95 -16.56 9.78
N PRO A 37 -3.75 -15.98 9.73
CA PRO A 37 -2.71 -16.28 10.70
C PRO A 37 -3.18 -15.93 12.11
N ASP A 38 -3.12 -16.90 13.03
CA ASP A 38 -3.43 -16.68 14.43
C ASP A 38 -2.15 -16.29 15.19
N PRO A 39 -2.03 -15.04 15.66
CA PRO A 39 -0.86 -14.58 16.40
C PRO A 39 -0.80 -15.12 17.83
N ARG A 40 -1.76 -15.94 18.27
CA ARG A 40 -1.89 -16.48 19.65
C ARG A 40 -1.83 -15.38 20.70
N ARG A 41 -2.38 -14.22 20.36
CA ARG A 41 -2.44 -13.02 21.19
C ARG A 41 -3.86 -12.55 21.30
N GLN A 42 -4.19 -12.01 22.48
CA GLN A 42 -5.49 -11.40 22.70
C GLN A 42 -5.63 -10.15 21.82
N ALA A 43 -6.81 -9.95 21.25
CA ALA A 43 -7.08 -8.80 20.41
C ALA A 43 -7.14 -7.53 21.28
N GLU A 44 -6.13 -6.67 21.14
CA GLU A 44 -6.11 -5.34 21.75
C GLU A 44 -6.82 -4.31 20.85
N ALA A 45 -7.06 -3.11 21.38
CA ALA A 45 -7.54 -1.98 20.58
C ALA A 45 -6.50 -1.59 19.53
N GLU A 46 -6.95 -1.19 18.34
CA GLU A 46 -6.05 -0.71 17.29
C GLU A 46 -5.40 0.62 17.70
N ARG A 47 -4.07 0.68 17.63
CA ARG A 47 -3.23 1.86 17.96
C ARG A 47 -2.12 2.08 16.93
N GLY A 48 -2.38 1.62 15.71
CA GLY A 48 -1.37 1.49 14.68
C GLY A 48 -1.22 2.72 13.80
N SER A 49 -0.49 2.55 12.70
CA SER A 49 -0.46 3.51 11.61
C SER A 49 0.06 2.86 10.33
N ILE A 50 -0.26 3.46 9.20
CA ILE A 50 0.41 3.15 7.94
C ILE A 50 0.67 4.44 7.15
N MET A 51 1.90 4.56 6.65
CA MET A 51 2.24 5.53 5.62
C MET A 51 2.32 4.79 4.27
N VAL A 52 1.57 5.28 3.29
CA VAL A 52 1.63 4.81 1.91
C VAL A 52 2.19 5.91 1.02
N VAL A 53 3.26 5.59 0.28
CA VAL A 53 3.80 6.45 -0.77
C VAL A 53 3.54 5.78 -2.11
N LEU A 54 2.76 6.44 -2.96
CA LEU A 54 2.41 5.97 -4.29
C LEU A 54 3.09 6.86 -5.34
N ALA A 55 3.76 6.23 -6.29
CA ALA A 55 4.42 6.91 -7.40
C ALA A 55 3.91 6.35 -8.73
N THR A 56 3.76 7.18 -9.75
CA THR A 56 3.42 6.72 -11.11
C THR A 56 4.07 7.60 -12.18
N ASP A 57 4.42 7.02 -13.32
CA ASP A 57 4.89 7.74 -14.50
C ASP A 57 3.74 8.19 -15.43
N VAL A 58 2.48 7.88 -15.09
CA VAL A 58 1.30 8.37 -15.81
C VAL A 58 1.11 9.86 -15.49
N PRO A 59 0.99 10.76 -16.49
CA PRO A 59 0.66 12.16 -16.24
C PRO A 59 -0.73 12.29 -15.62
N LEU A 60 -0.78 12.78 -14.38
CA LEU A 60 -2.02 12.98 -13.62
C LEU A 60 -2.07 14.39 -13.05
N GLU A 61 -3.27 14.96 -13.03
CA GLU A 61 -3.54 16.19 -12.30
C GLU A 61 -3.87 15.93 -10.81
N HIS A 62 -3.91 16.97 -9.99
CA HIS A 62 -4.01 16.88 -8.52
C HIS A 62 -5.20 16.02 -8.02
N ARG A 63 -6.39 16.19 -8.59
CA ARG A 63 -7.62 15.48 -8.22
C ARG A 63 -7.57 14.03 -8.71
N GLN A 64 -6.91 13.75 -9.83
CA GLN A 64 -6.64 12.38 -10.25
C GLN A 64 -5.70 11.67 -9.28
N LEU A 65 -4.61 12.33 -8.88
CA LEU A 65 -3.69 11.82 -7.86
C LEU A 65 -4.40 11.55 -6.54
N GLU A 66 -5.23 12.47 -6.06
CA GLU A 66 -5.98 12.28 -4.81
C GLU A 66 -6.91 11.05 -4.91
N ARG A 67 -7.58 10.87 -6.05
CA ARG A 67 -8.46 9.71 -6.26
C ARG A 67 -7.70 8.40 -6.31
N VAL A 68 -6.52 8.38 -6.94
CA VAL A 68 -5.63 7.20 -6.96
C VAL A 68 -5.10 6.91 -5.55
N ALA A 69 -4.66 7.94 -4.81
CA ALA A 69 -4.18 7.82 -3.42
C ALA A 69 -5.24 7.18 -2.51
N ARG A 70 -6.51 7.60 -2.64
CA ARG A 70 -7.64 7.03 -1.87
C ARG A 70 -7.85 5.53 -2.10
N ARG A 71 -7.38 4.97 -3.22
CA ARG A 71 -7.53 3.53 -3.51
C ARG A 71 -6.59 2.63 -2.74
N THR A 72 -5.52 3.18 -2.18
CA THR A 72 -4.61 2.45 -1.28
C THR A 72 -5.37 1.85 -0.09
N GLY A 73 -6.40 2.54 0.41
CA GLY A 73 -7.29 2.05 1.47
C GLY A 73 -8.01 0.74 1.13
N ALA A 74 -8.44 0.56 -0.12
CA ALA A 74 -9.04 -0.70 -0.54
C ALA A 74 -8.01 -1.84 -0.61
N GLY A 75 -6.74 -1.55 -0.90
CA GLY A 75 -5.65 -2.53 -0.80
C GLY A 75 -5.39 -2.97 0.64
N ILE A 76 -5.40 -2.01 1.58
CA ILE A 76 -5.30 -2.26 3.03
C ILE A 76 -6.49 -3.09 3.53
N ALA A 77 -7.72 -2.72 3.13
CA ALA A 77 -8.93 -3.40 3.56
C ALA A 77 -9.02 -4.87 3.11
N ARG A 78 -8.43 -5.21 1.96
CA ARG A 78 -8.32 -6.61 1.50
C ARG A 78 -7.51 -7.50 2.43
N LEU A 79 -6.69 -6.92 3.31
CA LEU A 79 -5.92 -7.63 4.33
C LEU A 79 -6.62 -7.67 5.69
N GLY A 80 -7.87 -7.19 5.78
CA GLY A 80 -8.71 -7.30 6.96
C GLY A 80 -8.75 -6.07 7.86
N SER A 81 -8.00 -5.00 7.56
CA SER A 81 -8.12 -3.72 8.27
C SER A 81 -9.37 -2.95 7.85
N PHE A 82 -9.89 -2.13 8.76
CA PHE A 82 -11.07 -1.30 8.57
C PHE A 82 -10.84 0.17 8.97
N TRP A 83 -9.58 0.60 9.09
CA TRP A 83 -9.17 1.97 9.46
C TRP A 83 -9.73 2.38 10.83
N GLY A 84 -9.36 1.64 11.87
CA GLY A 84 -9.85 1.91 13.21
C GLY A 84 -9.40 3.29 13.73
N ASN A 85 -10.18 3.83 14.66
CA ASN A 85 -10.01 5.19 15.20
C ASN A 85 -8.60 5.48 15.75
N GLY A 86 -7.89 4.47 16.24
CA GLY A 86 -6.53 4.63 16.76
C GLY A 86 -5.43 4.53 15.69
N SER A 87 -5.79 4.39 14.41
CA SER A 87 -4.84 4.25 13.31
C SER A 87 -4.58 5.57 12.60
N GLY A 88 -3.31 5.97 12.52
CA GLY A 88 -2.87 7.07 11.66
C GLY A 88 -2.62 6.60 10.24
N ASP A 89 -3.65 6.58 9.40
CA ASP A 89 -3.57 6.05 8.03
C ASP A 89 -3.46 7.18 7.00
N ILE A 90 -2.29 7.31 6.37
CA ILE A 90 -2.00 8.41 5.43
C ILE A 90 -1.45 7.83 4.12
N ALA A 91 -2.00 8.31 3.00
CA ALA A 91 -1.50 8.03 1.66
C ALA A 91 -1.10 9.32 0.95
N ILE A 92 0.10 9.34 0.39
CA ILE A 92 0.62 10.41 -0.46
C ILE A 92 0.86 9.83 -1.85
N ALA A 93 0.38 10.51 -2.88
CA ALA A 93 0.60 10.12 -4.26
C ALA A 93 1.28 11.26 -5.04
N PHE A 94 2.22 10.90 -5.90
CA PHE A 94 2.82 11.82 -6.87
C PHE A 94 2.94 11.16 -8.24
N SER A 95 3.00 12.00 -9.28
CA SER A 95 3.27 11.59 -10.65
C SER A 95 4.61 12.17 -11.10
N THR A 96 5.37 11.39 -11.86
CA THR A 96 6.56 11.85 -12.59
C THR A 96 6.26 12.17 -14.06
N GLY A 97 4.99 12.10 -14.47
CA GLY A 97 4.55 12.32 -15.86
C GLY A 97 4.40 13.80 -16.25
N ASN A 98 4.30 14.71 -15.27
CA ASN A 98 4.44 16.15 -15.47
C ASN A 98 5.51 16.67 -14.51
N LEU A 99 6.52 17.35 -15.03
CA LEU A 99 7.49 18.09 -14.21
C LEU A 99 7.03 19.55 -14.12
N ILE A 100 7.01 20.08 -12.91
CA ILE A 100 6.70 21.49 -12.65
C ILE A 100 8.03 22.20 -12.42
N ASP A 101 8.39 23.08 -13.34
CA ASP A 101 9.59 23.91 -13.23
C ASP A 101 9.36 25.02 -12.19
N HIS A 102 10.33 25.20 -11.29
CA HIS A 102 10.29 26.22 -10.24
C HIS A 102 10.44 27.63 -10.82
N ASP A 103 11.22 27.77 -11.89
CA ASP A 103 11.60 29.05 -12.49
C ASP A 103 10.84 29.31 -13.81
N GLU A 104 9.66 28.70 -13.96
CA GLU A 104 8.82 28.87 -15.14
C GLU A 104 8.37 30.33 -15.32
N ASN A 105 8.69 30.91 -16.47
CA ASN A 105 8.44 32.33 -16.76
C ASN A 105 7.26 32.56 -17.72
N ARG A 106 6.66 31.49 -18.25
CA ARG A 106 5.48 31.60 -19.12
C ARG A 106 4.21 31.81 -18.32
N ASP A 107 3.33 32.68 -18.82
CA ASP A 107 2.00 32.89 -18.23
C ASP A 107 1.10 31.64 -18.30
N LEU A 108 1.32 30.78 -19.29
CA LEU A 108 0.53 29.57 -19.54
C LEU A 108 1.44 28.35 -19.73
N VAL A 109 1.21 27.31 -18.94
CA VAL A 109 1.96 26.05 -18.97
C VAL A 109 1.01 24.91 -19.33
N PRO A 110 1.25 24.17 -20.43
CA PRO A 110 0.45 23.00 -20.76
C PRO A 110 0.77 21.85 -19.81
N LEU A 111 -0.26 21.16 -19.32
CA LEU A 111 -0.13 19.93 -18.54
C LEU A 111 -0.83 18.78 -19.26
N LEU A 112 -0.22 17.59 -19.22
CA LEU A 112 -0.86 16.37 -19.68
C LEU A 112 -1.68 15.77 -18.54
N ALA A 113 -2.90 15.35 -18.84
CA ALA A 113 -3.74 14.63 -17.91
C ALA A 113 -4.22 13.34 -18.55
N LEU A 114 -4.34 12.29 -17.73
CA LEU A 114 -4.97 11.06 -18.14
C LEU A 114 -6.43 11.34 -18.54
N ASN A 115 -6.89 10.71 -19.63
CA ASN A 115 -8.33 10.68 -19.92
C ASN A 115 -9.05 10.00 -18.76
N GLU A 116 -9.97 10.74 -18.13
CA GLU A 116 -10.68 10.32 -16.93
C GLU A 116 -11.37 8.96 -17.07
N ALA A 117 -11.91 8.64 -18.24
CA ALA A 117 -12.56 7.36 -18.52
C ALA A 117 -11.61 6.15 -18.42
N ARG A 118 -10.29 6.39 -18.32
CA ARG A 118 -9.25 5.35 -18.24
C ARG A 118 -8.70 5.17 -16.83
N ILE A 119 -9.07 5.99 -15.86
CA ILE A 119 -8.43 6.04 -14.53
C ILE A 119 -8.56 4.75 -13.71
N ASP A 120 -9.58 3.94 -13.99
CA ASP A 120 -9.83 2.69 -13.27
C ASP A 120 -8.66 1.69 -13.37
N ILE A 121 -7.85 1.77 -14.43
CA ILE A 121 -6.62 0.96 -14.56
C ILE A 121 -5.60 1.32 -13.48
N LEU A 122 -5.49 2.59 -13.10
CA LEU A 122 -4.64 3.05 -12.01
C LEU A 122 -5.27 2.72 -10.65
N PHE A 123 -6.60 2.78 -10.53
CA PHE A 123 -7.26 2.39 -9.29
C PHE A 123 -7.00 0.94 -8.94
N ARG A 124 -7.15 0.04 -9.91
CA ARG A 124 -6.82 -1.38 -9.73
C ARG A 124 -5.35 -1.56 -9.37
N ALA A 125 -4.44 -0.93 -10.13
CA ALA A 125 -3.01 -1.00 -9.88
C ALA A 125 -2.63 -0.53 -8.46
N ALA A 126 -3.22 0.57 -7.99
CA ALA A 126 -3.01 1.09 -6.64
C ALA A 126 -3.48 0.10 -5.56
N VAL A 127 -4.69 -0.48 -5.71
CA VAL A 127 -5.21 -1.48 -4.77
C VAL A 127 -4.29 -2.69 -4.68
N GLU A 128 -3.91 -3.25 -5.83
CA GLU A 128 -3.09 -4.46 -5.89
C GLU A 128 -1.66 -4.21 -5.38
N ALA A 129 -1.04 -3.11 -5.80
CA ALA A 129 0.30 -2.75 -5.35
C ALA A 129 0.33 -2.44 -3.85
N THR A 130 -0.68 -1.77 -3.29
CA THR A 130 -0.76 -1.54 -1.84
C THR A 130 -0.93 -2.85 -1.07
N GLN A 131 -1.85 -3.72 -1.50
CA GLN A 131 -2.06 -5.03 -0.87
C GLN A 131 -0.75 -5.84 -0.83
N GLU A 132 -0.05 -5.92 -1.96
CA GLU A 132 1.21 -6.65 -2.05
C GLU A 132 2.34 -5.98 -1.27
N ALA A 133 2.45 -4.64 -1.30
CA ALA A 133 3.49 -3.92 -0.55
C ALA A 133 3.39 -4.15 0.96
N VAL A 134 2.17 -4.22 1.50
CA VAL A 134 1.94 -4.57 2.91
C VAL A 134 2.36 -6.01 3.19
N LEU A 135 1.94 -6.97 2.35
CA LEU A 135 2.36 -8.36 2.49
C LEU A 135 3.88 -8.52 2.41
N ASN A 136 4.53 -7.88 1.44
CA ASN A 136 5.98 -7.87 1.30
C ASN A 136 6.67 -7.26 2.54
N SER A 137 6.05 -6.26 3.17
CA SER A 137 6.52 -5.70 4.45
C SER A 137 6.55 -6.76 5.54
N MET A 138 5.47 -7.53 5.69
CA MET A 138 5.36 -8.58 6.70
C MET A 138 6.23 -9.80 6.41
N LEU A 139 6.35 -10.19 5.14
CA LEU A 139 7.15 -11.33 4.69
C LEU A 139 8.65 -11.07 4.78
N SER A 140 9.07 -9.81 4.64
CA SER A 140 10.48 -9.42 4.76
C SER A 140 10.88 -9.10 6.21
N ALA A 141 9.95 -9.11 7.15
CA ALA A 141 10.22 -8.82 8.54
C ALA A 141 10.56 -10.11 9.30
N ASP A 142 11.76 -10.15 9.88
CA ASP A 142 12.17 -11.22 10.79
C ASP A 142 11.43 -11.13 12.12
N ALA A 143 11.33 -12.27 12.81
CA ALA A 143 10.84 -12.29 14.18
C ALA A 143 11.79 -11.48 15.07
N PHE A 144 11.24 -10.64 15.94
CA PHE A 144 12.03 -9.71 16.73
C PHE A 144 11.52 -9.61 18.17
N THR A 145 12.45 -9.53 19.11
CA THR A 145 12.13 -9.25 20.53
C THR A 145 12.60 -7.84 20.85
N GLY A 146 11.64 -6.96 21.10
CA GLY A 146 11.88 -5.56 21.41
C GLY A 146 11.99 -5.27 22.90
N ARG A 147 11.78 -3.99 23.23
CA ARG A 147 11.83 -3.48 24.61
C ARG A 147 10.89 -4.26 25.55
N ALA A 148 11.33 -4.44 26.79
CA ALA A 148 10.59 -5.14 27.84
C ALA A 148 10.21 -6.59 27.47
N GLY A 149 10.98 -7.24 26.58
CA GLY A 149 10.73 -8.63 26.16
C GLY A 149 9.53 -8.79 25.22
N THR A 150 9.02 -7.70 24.64
CA THR A 150 7.89 -7.78 23.71
C THR A 150 8.30 -8.48 22.42
N HIS A 151 7.88 -9.73 22.25
CA HIS A 151 8.16 -10.51 21.05
C HIS A 151 7.18 -10.19 19.90
N ARG A 152 7.64 -10.21 18.65
CA ARG A 152 6.84 -10.08 17.43
C ARG A 152 7.22 -11.25 16.51
N ALA A 153 6.26 -12.12 16.22
CA ALA A 153 6.48 -13.27 15.35
C ALA A 153 6.53 -12.84 13.87
N SER A 154 7.25 -13.60 13.04
CA SER A 154 7.29 -13.39 11.59
C SER A 154 6.15 -14.13 10.89
N LEU A 155 5.55 -13.48 9.89
CA LEU A 155 4.60 -14.13 8.99
C LEU A 155 5.30 -15.19 8.11
N ALA A 156 6.56 -14.96 7.73
CA ALA A 156 7.31 -15.89 6.88
C ALA A 156 7.61 -17.21 7.61
N ASP A 157 7.98 -17.14 8.90
CA ASP A 157 8.15 -18.33 9.75
C ASP A 157 6.83 -19.10 9.85
N TRP A 158 5.72 -18.40 10.14
CA TRP A 158 4.40 -19.02 10.22
C TRP A 158 4.02 -19.75 8.92
N LEU A 159 4.30 -19.16 7.75
CA LEU A 159 4.02 -19.78 6.45
C LEU A 159 4.85 -21.05 6.21
N ARG A 160 6.14 -21.05 6.62
CA ARG A 160 7.01 -22.22 6.53
C ARG A 160 6.49 -23.36 7.41
N ASP A 161 6.15 -23.06 8.66
CA ASP A 161 5.57 -24.05 9.59
C ASP A 161 4.26 -24.67 9.05
N GLN A 162 3.43 -23.90 8.34
CA GLN A 162 2.21 -24.44 7.73
C GLN A 162 2.50 -25.35 6.52
N ALA A 163 3.57 -25.08 5.77
CA ALA A 163 3.95 -25.89 4.62
C ALA A 163 4.51 -27.25 5.03
N GLU A 164 5.29 -27.30 6.11
CA GLU A 164 5.86 -28.53 6.66
C GLU A 164 4.81 -29.47 7.30
N ARG A 165 3.64 -28.94 7.65
CA ARG A 165 2.52 -29.71 8.21
C ARG A 165 1.61 -30.35 7.15
N ARG A 166 1.87 -30.11 5.86
CA ARG A 166 1.13 -30.70 4.74
C ARG A 166 1.90 -31.88 4.17
#